data_AF-A0A7W3W4H3-F1
#
_entry.id   AF-A0A7W3W4H3-F1
#
_cell.length_a   1.000
_cell.length_b   1.000
_cell.length_c   1.000
_cell.angle_alpha   90.00
_cell.angle_beta   90.00
_cell.angle_gamma   90.00
#
_symmetry.space_group_name_H-M   'P 1'
#
loop_
_entity.id
_entity.type
_entity.pdbx_description
1 polymer ?
#
loop_
_entity_poly.entity_id
_entity_poly.type
_entity_poly.pdbx_seq_one_letter_code
_entity_poly.pdbx_strand_id
1 'polypeptide(L)'
;MRLSILDNGHRLRAKLFLSITSKQPPDIVKMLLYRPGFLTRPLLDLTAPAMRGPSYWTAGEREFLAMSTAVLHECPFCVDSHAELTRIAGQGEIDPSRPDAARPEVRTIQAFLETVTLNPDQIALPDLPQAAIREALRVNLVWNVVNRLANAFGFVLREGQLESGTRALHRFGYRFPGFLLAGGPADEHEDPVENMRYSVFTAPAVTDPALRTAAATGDGLPAPLQPFTEKVRDASYRLTDADFAELKTKYQEDEVYEITVAAAVGAALRSFDAGQQKLDA
;
A
#
# COMPACT_ATOMS: atom_id res chain seq x y z
N MET A 1 -3.02 -16.80 -3.43
CA MET A 1 -3.74 -15.51 -3.52
C MET A 1 -4.78 -15.60 -4.64
N ARG A 2 -5.68 -14.62 -4.78
CA ARG A 2 -6.73 -14.66 -5.82
C ARG A 2 -6.20 -14.69 -7.26
N LEU A 3 -5.00 -14.14 -7.46
CA LEU A 3 -4.21 -14.28 -8.67
C LEU A 3 -3.10 -15.31 -8.45
N SER A 4 -3.09 -16.36 -9.27
CA SER A 4 -2.11 -17.44 -9.17
C SER A 4 -0.70 -17.03 -9.64
N ILE A 5 -0.61 -16.03 -10.53
CA ILE A 5 0.66 -15.42 -10.95
C ILE A 5 1.42 -14.78 -9.79
N LEU A 6 0.72 -14.34 -8.74
CA LEU A 6 1.37 -13.80 -7.55
C LEU A 6 2.00 -14.90 -6.69
N ASP A 7 1.66 -16.17 -6.93
CA ASP A 7 2.30 -17.31 -6.29
C ASP A 7 3.39 -17.94 -7.19
N ASN A 8 3.16 -17.96 -8.51
CA ASN A 8 3.93 -18.80 -9.45
C ASN A 8 4.64 -18.02 -10.59
N GLY A 9 4.24 -16.78 -10.84
CA GLY A 9 4.68 -15.96 -11.98
C GLY A 9 5.98 -15.19 -11.76
N HIS A 10 6.71 -15.45 -10.67
CA HIS A 10 7.93 -14.73 -10.35
C HIS A 10 9.09 -15.01 -11.32
N ARG A 11 9.98 -14.03 -11.48
CA ARG A 11 11.28 -14.19 -12.17
C ARG A 11 12.15 -15.21 -11.44
N LEU A 12 13.07 -15.87 -12.16
CA LEU A 12 13.91 -16.95 -11.60
C LEU A 12 14.63 -16.56 -10.30
N ARG A 13 15.23 -15.36 -10.25
CA ARG A 13 15.92 -14.86 -9.04
C ARG A 13 14.99 -14.71 -7.83
N ALA A 14 13.74 -14.30 -8.06
CA ALA A 14 12.74 -14.18 -7.01
C ALA A 14 12.22 -15.56 -6.56
N LYS A 15 12.00 -16.48 -7.50
CA LYS A 15 11.68 -17.89 -7.18
C LYS A 15 12.75 -18.52 -6.29
N LEU A 16 14.03 -18.35 -6.65
CA LEU A 16 15.15 -18.86 -5.88
C LEU A 16 15.18 -18.24 -4.47
N PHE A 17 15.09 -16.91 -4.37
CA PHE A 17 15.05 -16.21 -3.09
C PHE A 17 13.90 -16.68 -2.18
N LEU A 18 12.67 -16.74 -2.71
CA LEU A 18 11.49 -17.19 -1.97
C LEU A 18 11.69 -18.63 -1.45
N SER A 19 12.18 -19.54 -2.31
CA SER A 19 12.41 -20.94 -1.94
C SER A 19 13.45 -21.15 -0.84
N ILE A 20 14.46 -20.27 -0.75
CA ILE A 20 15.52 -20.36 0.27
C ILE A 20 15.09 -19.72 1.59
N THR A 21 14.35 -18.62 1.54
CA THR A 21 14.01 -17.80 2.72
C THR A 21 12.82 -18.33 3.51
N SER A 22 11.85 -18.99 2.88
CA SER A 22 10.68 -19.53 3.57
C SER A 22 10.01 -20.65 2.79
N LYS A 23 9.55 -21.69 3.50
CA LYS A 23 8.68 -22.74 2.93
C LYS A 23 7.30 -22.20 2.54
N GLN A 24 6.83 -21.16 3.24
CA GLN A 24 5.58 -20.46 2.95
C GLN A 24 5.84 -18.95 3.04
N PRO A 25 6.30 -18.32 1.94
CA PRO A 25 6.57 -16.88 1.95
C PRO A 25 5.30 -16.05 2.24
N PRO A 26 5.41 -14.94 3.00
CA PRO A 26 4.27 -14.05 3.23
C PRO A 26 3.69 -13.50 1.93
N ASP A 27 2.38 -13.30 1.89
CA ASP A 27 1.69 -12.86 0.67
C ASP A 27 2.18 -11.48 0.19
N ILE A 28 2.44 -10.56 1.12
CA ILE A 28 3.06 -9.27 0.81
C ILE A 28 4.42 -9.41 0.12
N VAL A 29 5.28 -10.34 0.58
CA VAL A 29 6.62 -10.55 -0.02
C VAL A 29 6.48 -11.08 -1.44
N LYS A 30 5.55 -12.01 -1.68
CA LYS A 30 5.28 -12.51 -3.02
C LYS A 30 4.79 -11.40 -3.95
N MET A 31 3.82 -10.59 -3.52
CA MET A 31 3.35 -9.43 -4.30
C MET A 31 4.48 -8.44 -4.59
N LEU A 32 5.32 -8.10 -3.60
CA LEU A 32 6.45 -7.19 -3.79
C LEU A 32 7.54 -7.77 -4.74
N LEU A 33 7.64 -9.08 -4.88
CA LEU A 33 8.57 -9.68 -5.84
C LEU A 33 7.94 -9.97 -7.20
N TYR A 34 6.65 -9.70 -7.36
CA TYR A 34 5.96 -9.75 -8.65
C TYR A 34 6.12 -8.43 -9.40
N ARG A 35 6.81 -8.49 -10.55
CA ARG A 35 7.04 -7.34 -11.45
C ARG A 35 7.46 -6.06 -10.69
N PRO A 36 8.59 -6.10 -9.95
CA PRO A 36 8.94 -5.05 -8.99
C PRO A 36 9.13 -3.66 -9.61
N GLY A 37 9.46 -3.58 -10.91
CA GLY A 37 9.59 -2.32 -11.62
C GLY A 37 8.27 -1.57 -11.82
N PHE A 38 7.13 -2.27 -11.79
CA PHE A 38 5.81 -1.66 -12.00
C PHE A 38 5.24 -1.01 -10.73
N LEU A 39 5.43 -1.64 -9.56
CA LEU A 39 4.89 -1.14 -8.29
C LEU A 39 5.94 -1.10 -7.18
N THR A 40 6.67 -2.20 -6.99
CA THR A 40 7.43 -2.41 -5.75
C THR A 40 8.52 -1.39 -5.53
N ARG A 41 9.34 -1.10 -6.55
CA ARG A 41 10.42 -0.14 -6.41
C ARG A 41 9.90 1.24 -5.99
N PRO A 42 8.99 1.90 -6.76
CA PRO A 42 8.48 3.20 -6.35
C PRO A 42 7.72 3.15 -5.01
N LEU A 43 7.00 2.07 -4.72
CA LEU A 43 6.32 1.89 -3.43
C LEU A 43 7.32 1.82 -2.27
N LEU A 44 8.42 1.07 -2.39
CA LEU A 44 9.41 0.92 -1.32
C LEU A 44 10.31 2.15 -1.17
N ASP A 45 10.58 2.86 -2.27
CA ASP A 45 11.30 4.14 -2.24
C ASP A 45 10.50 5.22 -1.49
N LEU A 46 9.17 5.11 -1.46
CA LEU A 46 8.30 5.90 -0.59
C LEU A 46 8.20 5.31 0.83
N THR A 47 8.02 3.98 0.96
CA THR A 47 7.71 3.32 2.23
C THR A 47 8.87 3.39 3.23
N ALA A 48 10.09 3.08 2.79
CA ALA A 48 11.25 3.04 3.68
C ALA A 48 11.53 4.40 4.37
N PRO A 49 11.60 5.54 3.65
CA PRO A 49 11.76 6.84 4.30
C PRO A 49 10.51 7.24 5.09
N ALA A 50 9.29 6.98 4.59
CA ALA A 50 8.07 7.30 5.32
C ALA A 50 8.03 6.60 6.68
N MET A 51 8.42 5.33 6.76
CA MET A 51 8.29 4.52 7.98
C MET A 51 9.53 4.51 8.88
N ARG A 52 10.72 4.79 8.36
CA ARG A 52 11.99 4.69 9.11
C ARG A 52 12.96 5.87 8.93
N GLY A 53 12.66 6.80 8.03
CA GLY A 53 13.43 8.04 7.89
C GLY A 53 13.22 9.00 9.06
N PRO A 54 14.00 10.10 9.12
CA PRO A 54 13.77 11.20 10.06
C PRO A 54 12.34 11.71 9.96
N SER A 55 11.68 11.93 11.09
CA SER A 55 10.28 12.36 11.16
C SER A 55 9.95 12.97 12.51
N TYR A 56 8.93 13.84 12.54
CA TYR A 56 8.26 14.27 13.77
C TYR A 56 7.62 13.10 14.53
N TRP A 57 7.21 12.06 13.81
CA TRP A 57 6.54 10.88 14.34
C TRP A 57 7.55 9.78 14.67
N THR A 58 7.40 9.15 15.83
CA THR A 58 8.24 8.00 16.18
C THR A 58 8.00 6.84 15.21
N ALA A 59 8.89 5.84 15.23
CA ALA A 59 8.64 4.63 14.45
C ALA A 59 7.35 3.92 14.90
N GLY A 60 7.11 3.81 16.21
CA GLY A 60 5.87 3.26 16.77
C GLY A 60 4.62 4.04 16.37
N GLU A 61 4.67 5.38 16.41
CA GLU A 61 3.54 6.24 15.99
C GLU A 61 3.21 6.04 14.51
N ARG A 62 4.21 5.92 13.64
CA ARG A 62 3.98 5.66 12.21
C ARG A 62 3.34 4.29 11.95
N GLU A 63 3.73 3.26 12.69
CA GLU A 63 3.08 1.95 12.64
C GLU A 63 1.63 2.01 13.15
N PHE A 64 1.37 2.80 14.19
CA PHE A 64 0.01 3.02 14.68
C PHE A 64 -0.88 3.76 13.65
N LEU A 65 -0.34 4.75 12.94
CA LEU A 65 -1.07 5.43 11.86
C LEU A 65 -1.31 4.50 10.65
N ALA A 66 -0.36 3.61 10.36
CA ALA A 66 -0.53 2.54 9.38
C ALA A 66 -1.67 1.59 9.76
N MET A 67 -1.66 1.11 11.02
CA MET A 67 -2.72 0.28 11.59
C MET A 67 -4.08 0.99 11.53
N SER A 68 -4.14 2.26 11.90
CA SER A 68 -5.38 3.05 11.88
C SER A 68 -5.94 3.14 10.46
N THR A 69 -5.08 3.36 9.46
CA THR A 69 -5.48 3.33 8.05
C THR A 69 -5.99 1.94 7.64
N ALA A 70 -5.39 0.86 8.16
CA ALA A 70 -5.83 -0.51 7.89
C ALA A 70 -7.20 -0.85 8.49
N VAL A 71 -7.55 -0.27 9.65
CA VAL A 71 -8.88 -0.39 10.25
C VAL A 71 -9.94 0.21 9.32
N LEU A 72 -9.69 1.40 8.76
CA LEU A 72 -10.63 2.06 7.82
C LEU A 72 -10.87 1.26 6.54
N HIS A 73 -9.87 0.47 6.12
CA HIS A 73 -9.96 -0.40 4.94
C HIS A 73 -10.47 -1.81 5.26
N GLU A 74 -10.80 -2.11 6.51
CA GLU A 74 -11.16 -3.46 6.96
C GLU A 74 -10.12 -4.52 6.54
N CYS A 75 -8.83 -4.20 6.69
CA CYS A 75 -7.72 -5.06 6.23
C CYS A 75 -7.06 -5.83 7.40
N PRO A 76 -7.53 -7.05 7.75
CA PRO A 76 -7.06 -7.78 8.93
C PRO A 76 -5.55 -8.09 8.89
N PHE A 77 -5.02 -8.44 7.72
CA PHE A 77 -3.59 -8.70 7.54
C PHE A 77 -2.74 -7.51 8.00
N CYS A 78 -3.13 -6.30 7.61
CA CYS A 78 -2.41 -5.07 7.94
C CYS A 78 -2.71 -4.61 9.37
N VAL A 79 -3.95 -4.75 9.87
CA VAL A 79 -4.29 -4.44 11.26
C VAL A 79 -3.41 -5.24 12.23
N ASP A 80 -3.34 -6.57 12.06
CA ASP A 80 -2.58 -7.43 12.97
C ASP A 80 -1.06 -7.17 12.84
N SER A 81 -0.57 -7.04 11.61
CA SER A 81 0.86 -6.79 11.34
C SER A 81 1.32 -5.46 11.92
N HIS A 82 0.54 -4.39 11.76
CA HIS A 82 0.90 -3.06 12.25
C HIS A 82 0.65 -2.87 13.74
N ALA A 83 -0.34 -3.56 14.33
CA ALA A 83 -0.47 -3.61 15.78
C ALA A 83 0.79 -4.21 16.41
N GLU A 84 1.30 -5.31 15.86
CA GLU A 84 2.53 -5.91 16.36
C GLU A 84 3.77 -5.04 16.08
N LEU A 85 3.89 -4.44 14.89
CA LEU A 85 4.97 -3.51 14.59
C LEU A 85 4.95 -2.27 15.48
N THR A 86 3.78 -1.79 15.89
CA THR A 86 3.64 -0.70 16.86
C THR A 86 4.31 -1.07 18.18
N ARG A 87 4.09 -2.29 18.68
CA ARG A 87 4.72 -2.80 19.91
C ARG A 87 6.23 -2.98 19.77
N ILE A 88 6.69 -3.49 18.62
CA ILE A 88 8.12 -3.75 18.38
C ILE A 88 8.90 -2.45 18.13
N ALA A 89 8.33 -1.50 17.40
CA ALA A 89 9.00 -0.27 17.00
C ALA A 89 8.87 0.85 18.05
N GLY A 90 7.83 0.79 18.88
CA GLY A 90 7.65 1.69 20.01
C GLY A 90 8.53 1.31 21.21
N GLN A 91 8.67 2.25 22.12
CA GLN A 91 9.31 2.15 23.43
C GLN A 91 8.26 2.24 24.56
N GLY A 92 6.98 2.03 24.23
CA GLY A 92 5.85 2.15 25.15
C GLY A 92 5.12 3.51 25.09
N GLU A 93 5.52 4.41 24.20
CA GLU A 93 4.86 5.70 23.96
C GLU A 93 3.49 5.57 23.30
N ILE A 94 3.24 4.44 22.63
CA ILE A 94 1.99 4.16 21.96
C ILE A 94 1.60 2.69 22.11
N ASP A 95 0.33 2.45 22.41
CA ASP A 95 -0.27 1.13 22.56
C ASP A 95 -1.38 0.98 21.51
N PRO A 96 -1.27 0.01 20.57
CA PRO A 96 -2.27 -0.19 19.53
C PRO A 96 -3.66 -0.56 20.09
N SER A 97 -3.73 -1.07 21.32
CA SER A 97 -4.99 -1.42 22.00
C SER A 97 -5.63 -0.27 22.77
N ARG A 98 -4.91 0.84 22.97
CA ARG A 98 -5.38 2.03 23.69
C ARG A 98 -5.13 3.31 22.89
N PRO A 99 -5.81 3.48 21.73
CA PRO A 99 -5.63 4.66 20.87
C PRO A 99 -5.97 5.98 21.58
N ASP A 100 -6.88 5.96 22.55
CA ASP A 100 -7.27 7.09 23.38
C ASP A 100 -6.10 7.61 24.25
N ALA A 101 -5.16 6.74 24.63
CA ALA A 101 -4.00 7.07 25.44
C ALA A 101 -2.84 7.67 24.63
N ALA A 102 -2.89 7.68 23.29
CA ALA A 102 -1.86 8.31 22.46
C ALA A 102 -1.75 9.81 22.76
N ARG A 103 -0.58 10.43 22.54
CA ARG A 103 -0.44 11.87 22.76
C ARG A 103 -1.38 12.69 21.85
N PRO A 104 -1.77 13.91 22.25
CA PRO A 104 -2.76 14.71 21.52
C PRO A 104 -2.47 14.86 20.03
N GLU A 105 -1.22 15.06 19.64
CA GLU A 105 -0.83 15.26 18.25
C GLU A 105 -1.09 14.02 17.39
N VAL A 106 -0.88 12.82 17.94
CA VAL A 106 -1.15 11.55 17.25
C VAL A 106 -2.66 11.37 17.04
N ARG A 107 -3.48 11.68 18.05
CA ARG A 107 -4.94 11.62 17.90
C ARG A 107 -5.46 12.64 16.88
N THR A 108 -4.92 13.86 16.91
CA THR A 108 -5.26 14.91 15.95
C THR A 108 -4.90 14.50 14.52
N ILE A 109 -3.69 14.00 14.29
CA ILE A 109 -3.30 13.58 12.94
C ILE A 109 -4.04 12.32 12.48
N GLN A 110 -4.37 11.39 13.39
CA GLN A 110 -5.17 10.21 13.10
C GLN A 110 -6.57 10.61 12.59
N ALA A 111 -7.27 11.50 13.30
CA ALA A 111 -8.58 12.01 12.88
C ALA A 111 -8.52 12.78 11.54
N PHE A 112 -7.44 13.54 11.32
CA PHE A 112 -7.18 14.18 10.04
C PHE A 112 -7.01 13.14 8.90
N LEU A 113 -6.19 12.11 9.10
CA LEU A 113 -5.96 11.07 8.09
C LEU A 113 -7.22 10.24 7.80
N GLU A 114 -8.08 10.03 8.79
CA GLU A 114 -9.40 9.43 8.60
C GLU A 114 -10.26 10.30 7.66
N THR A 115 -10.31 11.61 7.91
CA THR A 115 -11.03 12.56 7.04
C THR A 115 -10.45 12.57 5.63
N VAL A 116 -9.13 12.63 5.48
CA VAL A 116 -8.45 12.57 4.17
C VAL A 116 -8.77 11.27 3.42
N THR A 117 -8.87 10.15 4.14
CA THR A 117 -9.12 8.83 3.56
C THR A 117 -10.59 8.65 3.14
N LEU A 118 -11.54 9.09 3.96
CA LEU A 118 -12.97 8.83 3.76
C LEU A 118 -13.73 9.98 3.11
N ASN A 119 -13.31 11.22 3.36
CA ASN A 119 -14.02 12.45 2.98
C ASN A 119 -13.03 13.53 2.47
N PRO A 120 -12.27 13.28 1.38
CA PRO A 120 -11.22 14.18 0.92
C PRO A 120 -11.70 15.60 0.55
N ASP A 121 -12.99 15.79 0.28
CA ASP A 121 -13.56 17.12 -0.01
C ASP A 121 -13.82 17.97 1.25
N GLN A 122 -13.75 17.36 2.44
CA GLN A 122 -14.08 18.00 3.73
C GLN A 122 -12.83 18.24 4.60
N ILE A 123 -11.65 18.24 4.00
CA ILE A 123 -10.38 18.38 4.74
C ILE A 123 -10.26 19.78 5.34
N ALA A 124 -10.06 19.82 6.65
CA ALA A 124 -9.57 20.96 7.41
C ALA A 124 -8.17 20.62 7.98
N LEU A 125 -7.22 21.55 7.85
CA LEU A 125 -5.86 21.32 8.37
C LEU A 125 -5.85 21.34 9.90
N PRO A 126 -5.18 20.38 10.55
CA PRO A 126 -4.96 20.41 11.98
C PRO A 126 -3.91 21.46 12.35
N ASP A 127 -3.96 21.94 13.59
CA ASP A 127 -2.92 22.79 14.17
C ASP A 127 -1.69 21.94 14.55
N LEU A 128 -0.91 21.57 13.53
CA LEU A 128 0.33 20.80 13.62
C LEU A 128 1.37 21.38 12.65
N PRO A 129 2.68 21.19 12.90
CA PRO A 129 3.70 21.59 11.94
C PRO A 129 3.43 20.97 10.56
N GLN A 130 3.47 21.79 9.49
CA GLN A 130 3.17 21.33 8.13
C GLN A 130 4.03 20.13 7.70
N ALA A 131 5.30 20.10 8.10
CA ALA A 131 6.19 18.97 7.85
C ALA A 131 5.65 17.66 8.47
N ALA A 132 5.13 17.70 9.70
CA ALA A 132 4.55 16.54 10.36
C ALA A 132 3.28 16.05 9.65
N ILE A 133 2.44 16.97 9.15
CA ILE A 133 1.25 16.61 8.36
C ILE A 133 1.68 15.93 7.05
N ARG A 134 2.66 16.50 6.33
CA ARG A 134 3.18 15.94 5.07
C ARG A 134 3.79 14.54 5.26
N GLU A 135 4.53 14.33 6.34
CA GLU A 135 5.07 13.02 6.71
C GLU A 135 3.96 11.99 6.98
N ALA A 136 2.91 12.39 7.71
CA ALA A 136 1.77 11.52 7.99
C ALA A 136 0.94 11.19 6.74
N LEU A 137 0.77 12.15 5.82
CA LEU A 137 0.13 11.94 4.52
C LEU A 137 0.89 10.89 3.68
N ARG A 138 2.23 10.88 3.71
CA ARG A 138 3.03 9.86 3.03
C ARG A 138 2.87 8.47 3.64
N VAL A 139 2.78 8.37 4.98
CA VAL A 139 2.43 7.10 5.66
C VAL A 139 1.05 6.64 5.22
N ASN A 140 0.05 7.52 5.23
CA ASN A 140 -1.30 7.19 4.78
C ASN A 140 -1.31 6.72 3.32
N LEU A 141 -0.67 7.44 2.40
CA LEU A 141 -0.57 7.05 0.98
C LEU A 141 -0.09 5.60 0.80
N VAL A 142 1.02 5.23 1.44
CA VAL A 142 1.58 3.88 1.36
C VAL A 142 0.56 2.84 1.81
N TRP A 143 -0.02 3.01 2.99
CA TRP A 143 -0.89 1.99 3.57
C TRP A 143 -2.29 1.98 2.93
N ASN A 144 -2.75 3.11 2.42
CA ASN A 144 -3.97 3.23 1.63
C ASN A 144 -3.87 2.40 0.31
N VAL A 145 -2.67 2.34 -0.31
CA VAL A 145 -2.37 1.42 -1.42
C VAL A 145 -2.30 -0.04 -0.94
N VAL A 146 -1.44 -0.33 0.05
CA VAL A 146 -1.18 -1.72 0.48
C VAL A 146 -2.43 -2.39 1.04
N ASN A 147 -3.26 -1.70 1.82
CA ASN A 147 -4.49 -2.25 2.38
C ASN A 147 -5.47 -2.69 1.29
N ARG A 148 -5.65 -1.87 0.25
CA ARG A 148 -6.49 -2.23 -0.90
C ARG A 148 -5.97 -3.44 -1.64
N LEU A 149 -4.65 -3.53 -1.85
CA LEU A 149 -4.04 -4.67 -2.54
C LEU A 149 -4.08 -5.94 -1.69
N ALA A 150 -3.84 -5.83 -0.39
CA ALA A 150 -3.95 -6.95 0.54
C ALA A 150 -5.37 -7.52 0.56
N ASN A 151 -6.38 -6.64 0.65
CA ASN A 151 -7.77 -7.03 0.54
C ASN A 151 -8.11 -7.62 -0.82
N ALA A 152 -7.70 -6.97 -1.93
CA ALA A 152 -8.01 -7.39 -3.29
C ALA A 152 -7.39 -8.76 -3.62
N PHE A 153 -6.13 -8.99 -3.26
CA PHE A 153 -5.44 -10.25 -3.56
C PHE A 153 -5.70 -11.35 -2.51
N GLY A 154 -6.42 -11.03 -1.44
CA GLY A 154 -6.81 -11.98 -0.40
C GLY A 154 -5.62 -12.43 0.43
N PHE A 155 -4.85 -11.47 0.96
CA PHE A 155 -3.71 -11.78 1.81
C PHE A 155 -4.17 -12.47 3.09
N VAL A 156 -3.43 -13.52 3.45
CA VAL A 156 -3.64 -14.23 4.71
C VAL A 156 -2.36 -14.23 5.53
N LEU A 157 -2.51 -13.97 6.81
CA LEU A 157 -1.44 -14.09 7.79
C LEU A 157 -1.42 -15.55 8.28
N ARG A 158 -0.41 -16.31 7.87
CA ARG A 158 -0.28 -17.72 8.25
C ARG A 158 0.44 -17.85 9.60
N GLU A 159 0.26 -19.00 10.25
CA GLU A 159 0.89 -19.28 11.55
C GLU A 159 2.42 -19.02 11.51
N GLY A 160 2.94 -18.33 12.53
CA GLY A 160 4.35 -17.95 12.65
C GLY A 160 4.82 -16.82 11.72
N GLN A 161 4.01 -16.39 10.73
CA GLN A 161 4.39 -15.29 9.83
C GLN A 161 4.32 -13.91 10.50
N LEU A 162 3.47 -13.74 11.51
CA LEU A 162 3.34 -12.47 12.23
C LEU A 162 4.68 -12.09 12.87
N GLU A 163 5.15 -12.87 13.85
CA GLU A 163 6.37 -12.55 14.59
C GLU A 163 7.63 -12.50 13.70
N SER A 164 7.77 -13.47 12.79
CA SER A 164 8.95 -13.54 11.93
C SER A 164 8.95 -12.42 10.88
N GLY A 165 7.79 -12.11 10.32
CA GLY A 165 7.60 -11.05 9.33
C GLY A 165 7.81 -9.65 9.93
N THR A 166 7.18 -9.35 11.07
CA THR A 166 7.30 -8.04 11.72
C THR A 166 8.71 -7.80 12.25
N ARG A 167 9.38 -8.83 12.79
CA ARG A 167 10.80 -8.75 13.17
C ARG A 167 11.71 -8.48 11.97
N ALA A 168 11.47 -9.13 10.84
CA ALA A 168 12.23 -8.87 9.61
C ALA A 168 11.99 -7.43 9.10
N LEU A 169 10.73 -6.99 9.04
CA LEU A 169 10.36 -5.63 8.63
C LEU A 169 11.00 -4.57 9.54
N HIS A 170 10.94 -4.78 10.86
CA HIS A 170 11.59 -3.89 11.82
C HIS A 170 13.12 -3.87 11.62
N ARG A 171 13.74 -5.04 11.44
CA ARG A 171 15.19 -5.18 11.26
C ARG A 171 15.71 -4.53 9.97
N PHE A 172 15.00 -4.69 8.86
CA PHE A 172 15.44 -4.23 7.54
C PHE A 172 14.82 -2.88 7.13
N GLY A 173 13.86 -2.37 7.91
CA GLY A 173 13.26 -1.06 7.71
C GLY A 173 12.60 -0.92 6.34
N TYR A 174 11.79 -1.91 5.95
CA TYR A 174 11.09 -1.97 4.66
C TYR A 174 11.99 -2.02 3.42
N ARG A 175 13.29 -2.29 3.56
CA ARG A 175 14.22 -2.42 2.43
C ARG A 175 14.32 -3.86 1.94
N PHE A 176 14.47 -4.02 0.62
CA PHE A 176 14.74 -5.29 -0.03
C PHE A 176 16.10 -5.26 -0.76
N PRO A 177 16.76 -6.41 -0.94
CA PRO A 177 17.95 -6.50 -1.78
C PRO A 177 17.70 -5.96 -3.20
N GLY A 178 18.47 -4.96 -3.62
CA GLY A 178 18.23 -4.26 -4.89
C GLY A 178 18.22 -5.15 -6.14
N PHE A 179 19.01 -6.24 -6.14
CA PHE A 179 19.03 -7.20 -7.25
C PHE A 179 17.67 -7.91 -7.45
N LEU A 180 16.86 -8.05 -6.39
CA LEU A 180 15.51 -8.62 -6.49
C LEU A 180 14.56 -7.63 -7.16
N LEU A 181 14.71 -6.35 -6.84
CA LEU A 181 13.87 -5.25 -7.32
C LEU A 181 14.21 -4.75 -8.73
N ALA A 182 15.35 -5.15 -9.29
CA ALA A 182 15.86 -4.59 -10.54
C ALA A 182 14.89 -4.69 -11.75
N GLY A 183 14.92 -3.68 -12.62
CA GLY A 183 14.03 -3.51 -13.78
C GLY A 183 12.92 -2.50 -13.52
N GLY A 184 12.11 -2.23 -14.55
CA GLY A 184 11.21 -1.07 -14.55
C GLY A 184 11.92 0.20 -15.03
N PRO A 185 11.19 1.32 -15.09
CA PRO A 185 11.78 2.61 -15.45
C PRO A 185 12.88 3.02 -14.46
N ALA A 186 13.78 3.89 -14.93
CA ALA A 186 14.66 4.62 -14.02
C ALA A 186 13.83 5.61 -13.19
N ASP A 187 14.37 6.04 -12.06
CA ASP A 187 13.76 7.12 -11.29
C ASP A 187 13.94 8.40 -12.10
N GLU A 188 12.84 8.97 -12.60
CA GLU A 188 12.84 10.16 -13.47
C GLU A 188 12.58 11.45 -12.67
N HIS A 189 12.01 11.31 -11.47
CA HIS A 189 11.62 12.42 -10.61
C HIS A 189 12.33 12.39 -9.25
N GLU A 190 12.53 13.56 -8.64
CA GLU A 190 13.08 13.67 -7.28
C GLU A 190 12.07 13.20 -6.22
N ASP A 191 10.78 13.46 -6.41
CA ASP A 191 9.73 13.00 -5.50
C ASP A 191 9.36 11.52 -5.77
N PRO A 192 9.51 10.60 -4.79
CA PRO A 192 9.07 9.22 -4.92
C PRO A 192 7.59 9.05 -5.29
N VAL A 193 6.71 10.00 -4.92
CA VAL A 193 5.29 9.96 -5.29
C VAL A 193 5.13 10.10 -6.81
N GLU A 194 5.90 10.99 -7.44
CA GLU A 194 5.85 11.19 -8.89
C GLU A 194 6.47 9.99 -9.64
N ASN A 195 7.52 9.37 -9.09
CA ASN A 195 8.02 8.09 -9.63
C ASN A 195 6.97 6.98 -9.56
N MET A 196 6.14 6.93 -8.51
CA MET A 196 5.01 6.00 -8.42
C MET A 196 3.95 6.28 -9.47
N ARG A 197 3.57 7.55 -9.68
CA ARG A 197 2.63 7.94 -10.76
C ARG A 197 3.15 7.54 -12.12
N TYR A 198 4.40 7.88 -12.42
CA TYR A 198 5.02 7.56 -13.70
C TYR A 198 5.03 6.06 -13.94
N SER A 199 5.51 5.26 -12.98
CA SER A 199 5.60 3.82 -13.14
C SER A 199 4.22 3.16 -13.34
N VAL A 200 3.23 3.55 -12.53
CA VAL A 200 1.91 2.90 -12.53
C VAL A 200 1.01 3.40 -13.66
N PHE A 201 1.13 4.64 -14.14
CA PHE A 201 0.22 5.19 -15.15
C PHE A 201 0.84 5.45 -16.51
N THR A 202 2.16 5.67 -16.60
CA THR A 202 2.82 6.14 -17.83
C THR A 202 3.79 5.12 -18.41
N ALA A 203 4.66 4.55 -17.58
CA ALA A 203 5.74 3.67 -18.02
C ALA A 203 5.20 2.44 -18.79
N PRO A 204 5.98 1.88 -19.74
CA PRO A 204 5.57 0.69 -20.47
C PRO A 204 5.24 -0.50 -19.56
N ALA A 205 4.08 -1.12 -19.80
CA ALA A 205 3.53 -2.22 -19.03
C ALA A 205 2.75 -3.18 -19.96
N VAL A 206 2.03 -4.16 -19.41
CA VAL A 206 1.19 -5.09 -20.20
C VAL A 206 -0.10 -4.38 -20.63
N THR A 207 -0.67 -3.55 -19.76
CA THR A 207 -1.89 -2.78 -20.01
C THR A 207 -1.58 -1.38 -20.52
N ASP A 208 -2.49 -0.88 -21.36
CA ASP A 208 -2.40 0.46 -21.92
C ASP A 208 -2.48 1.55 -20.82
N PRO A 209 -1.68 2.64 -20.90
CA PRO A 209 -1.78 3.79 -19.99
C PRO A 209 -3.20 4.34 -19.79
N ALA A 210 -4.03 4.40 -20.84
CA ALA A 210 -5.41 4.87 -20.76
C ALA A 210 -6.27 3.91 -19.93
N LEU A 211 -6.05 2.59 -20.06
CA LEU A 211 -6.77 1.60 -19.26
C LEU A 211 -6.41 1.72 -17.77
N ARG A 212 -5.14 1.93 -17.44
CA ARG A 212 -4.68 2.15 -16.05
C ARG A 212 -5.24 3.46 -15.48
N THR A 213 -5.30 4.52 -16.29
CA THR A 213 -5.91 5.80 -15.89
C THR A 213 -7.42 5.66 -15.66
N ALA A 214 -8.12 4.91 -16.51
CA ALA A 214 -9.54 4.59 -16.34
C ALA A 214 -9.78 3.75 -15.07
N ALA A 215 -8.91 2.77 -14.78
CA ALA A 215 -8.92 2.01 -13.52
C ALA A 215 -8.72 2.89 -12.28
N ALA A 216 -7.81 3.86 -12.36
CA ALA A 216 -7.56 4.82 -11.29
C ALA A 216 -8.77 5.71 -11.03
N THR A 217 -9.34 6.31 -12.06
CA THR A 217 -10.40 7.35 -11.96
C THR A 217 -11.80 6.77 -11.81
N GLY A 218 -12.07 5.60 -12.40
CA GLY A 218 -13.40 5.02 -12.51
C GLY A 218 -14.16 5.43 -13.77
N ASP A 219 -13.50 6.11 -14.71
CA ASP A 219 -14.14 6.61 -15.92
C ASP A 219 -13.88 5.70 -17.13
N GLY A 220 -14.95 5.28 -17.81
CA GLY A 220 -14.85 4.71 -19.16
C GLY A 220 -14.41 3.24 -19.25
N LEU A 221 -14.47 2.45 -18.17
CA LEU A 221 -14.17 1.02 -18.25
C LEU A 221 -15.38 0.19 -18.71
N PRO A 222 -15.17 -0.85 -19.54
CA PRO A 222 -16.22 -1.81 -19.86
C PRO A 222 -16.43 -2.80 -18.72
N ALA A 223 -17.61 -3.44 -18.66
CA ALA A 223 -17.81 -4.61 -17.80
C ALA A 223 -16.94 -5.79 -18.26
N PRO A 224 -16.30 -6.55 -17.34
CA PRO A 224 -16.47 -6.49 -15.88
C PRO A 224 -15.49 -5.57 -15.12
N LEU A 225 -14.65 -4.79 -15.80
CA LEU A 225 -13.63 -3.96 -15.15
C LEU A 225 -14.22 -2.80 -14.32
N GLN A 226 -15.30 -2.18 -14.78
CA GLN A 226 -15.93 -1.07 -14.05
C GLN A 226 -16.35 -1.46 -12.61
N PRO A 227 -17.25 -2.45 -12.40
CA PRO A 227 -17.67 -2.82 -11.05
C PRO A 227 -16.51 -3.42 -10.23
N PHE A 228 -15.55 -4.10 -10.87
CA PHE A 228 -14.38 -4.62 -10.17
C PHE A 228 -13.49 -3.50 -9.61
N THR A 229 -13.09 -2.54 -10.45
CA THR A 229 -12.19 -1.46 -10.03
C THR A 229 -12.88 -0.51 -9.05
N GLU A 230 -14.20 -0.31 -9.14
CA GLU A 230 -14.99 0.38 -8.12
C GLU A 230 -14.86 -0.30 -6.76
N LYS A 231 -15.03 -1.63 -6.69
CA LYS A 231 -14.76 -2.38 -5.45
C LYS A 231 -13.33 -2.20 -4.98
N VAL A 232 -12.32 -2.26 -5.85
CA VAL A 232 -10.91 -2.03 -5.45
C VAL A 232 -10.73 -0.65 -4.81
N ARG A 233 -11.32 0.40 -5.39
CA ARG A 233 -11.18 1.78 -4.92
C ARG A 233 -11.94 2.04 -3.62
N ASP A 234 -13.16 1.53 -3.52
CA ASP A 234 -14.13 2.03 -2.53
C ASP A 234 -14.51 0.98 -1.47
N ALA A 235 -14.33 -0.31 -1.77
CA ALA A 235 -14.75 -1.41 -0.88
C ALA A 235 -13.91 -2.68 -1.08
N SER A 236 -12.57 -2.55 -1.06
CA SER A 236 -11.65 -3.64 -1.43
C SER A 236 -11.85 -4.91 -0.59
N TYR A 237 -12.30 -4.77 0.66
CA TYR A 237 -12.65 -5.86 1.57
C TYR A 237 -13.83 -6.72 1.10
N ARG A 238 -14.63 -6.24 0.14
CA ARG A 238 -15.76 -6.97 -0.47
C ARG A 238 -15.37 -7.79 -1.71
N LEU A 239 -14.12 -7.72 -2.16
CA LEU A 239 -13.66 -8.52 -3.30
C LEU A 239 -13.63 -10.00 -2.95
N THR A 240 -14.11 -10.82 -3.89
CA THR A 240 -14.24 -12.27 -3.74
C THR A 240 -13.51 -12.99 -4.86
N ASP A 241 -13.38 -14.32 -4.74
CA ASP A 241 -12.78 -15.14 -5.80
C ASP A 241 -13.64 -15.14 -7.08
N ALA A 242 -14.95 -14.92 -6.97
CA ALA A 242 -15.86 -14.82 -8.11
C ALA A 242 -15.55 -13.60 -8.98
N ASP A 243 -15.21 -12.45 -8.37
CA ASP A 243 -14.82 -11.23 -9.09
C ASP A 243 -13.58 -11.50 -9.98
N PHE A 244 -12.59 -12.19 -9.43
CA PHE A 244 -11.38 -12.55 -10.17
C PHE A 244 -11.63 -13.66 -11.20
N ALA A 245 -12.51 -14.62 -10.91
CA ALA A 245 -12.89 -15.66 -11.86
C ALA A 245 -13.57 -15.06 -13.10
N GLU A 246 -14.45 -14.08 -12.92
CA GLU A 246 -15.10 -13.36 -14.02
C GLU A 246 -14.09 -12.61 -14.89
N LEU A 247 -13.17 -11.86 -14.28
CA LEU A 247 -12.11 -11.15 -15.00
C LEU A 247 -11.24 -12.07 -15.86
N LYS A 248 -10.87 -13.22 -15.30
CA LYS A 248 -9.99 -14.20 -15.97
C LYS A 248 -10.65 -14.88 -17.19
N THR A 249 -11.94 -14.66 -17.43
CA THR A 249 -12.59 -15.08 -18.68
C THR A 249 -12.21 -14.19 -19.88
N LYS A 250 -11.73 -12.96 -19.63
CA LYS A 250 -11.45 -11.95 -20.67
C LYS A 250 -10.03 -11.38 -20.62
N TYR A 251 -9.38 -11.41 -19.46
CA TYR A 251 -8.08 -10.77 -19.23
C TYR A 251 -7.07 -11.78 -18.69
N GLN A 252 -5.81 -11.60 -19.06
CA GLN A 252 -4.69 -12.33 -18.45
C GLN A 252 -4.50 -11.87 -17.01
N GLU A 253 -3.97 -12.75 -16.15
CA GLU A 253 -3.77 -12.38 -14.75
C GLU A 253 -2.79 -11.19 -14.61
N ASP A 254 -1.81 -11.04 -15.51
CA ASP A 254 -0.92 -9.87 -15.56
C ASP A 254 -1.68 -8.56 -15.75
N GLU A 255 -2.68 -8.55 -16.64
CA GLU A 255 -3.52 -7.39 -16.88
C GLU A 255 -4.39 -7.09 -15.64
N VAL A 256 -4.98 -8.13 -15.05
CA VAL A 256 -5.78 -7.99 -13.82
C VAL A 256 -4.94 -7.44 -12.67
N TYR A 257 -3.69 -7.88 -12.53
CA TYR A 257 -2.75 -7.35 -11.55
C TYR A 257 -2.52 -5.85 -11.76
N GLU A 258 -2.14 -5.44 -12.98
CA GLU A 258 -1.86 -4.04 -13.28
C GLU A 258 -3.07 -3.13 -13.06
N ILE A 259 -4.26 -3.58 -13.48
CA ILE A 259 -5.52 -2.84 -13.30
C ILE A 259 -5.86 -2.70 -11.82
N THR A 260 -5.68 -3.76 -11.03
CA THR A 260 -5.92 -3.73 -9.58
C THR A 260 -4.97 -2.74 -8.89
N VAL A 261 -3.70 -2.74 -9.28
CA VAL A 261 -2.70 -1.80 -8.78
C VAL A 261 -3.03 -0.37 -9.17
N ALA A 262 -3.39 -0.12 -10.44
CA ALA A 262 -3.74 1.21 -10.92
C ALA A 262 -4.99 1.77 -10.19
N ALA A 263 -6.00 0.94 -9.94
CA ALA A 263 -7.18 1.32 -9.16
C ALA A 263 -6.81 1.68 -7.71
N ALA A 264 -6.01 0.84 -7.03
CA ALA A 264 -5.59 1.08 -5.65
C ALA A 264 -4.71 2.33 -5.50
N VAL A 265 -3.71 2.49 -6.38
CA VAL A 265 -2.81 3.65 -6.41
C VAL A 265 -3.57 4.92 -6.75
N GLY A 266 -4.47 4.87 -7.73
CA GLY A 266 -5.32 6.00 -8.10
C GLY A 266 -6.19 6.50 -6.95
N ALA A 267 -6.86 5.59 -6.23
CA ALA A 267 -7.66 5.95 -5.06
C ALA A 267 -6.81 6.58 -3.95
N ALA A 268 -5.65 6.00 -3.65
CA ALA A 268 -4.77 6.52 -2.60
C ALA A 268 -4.18 7.89 -2.95
N LEU A 269 -3.82 8.11 -4.22
CA LEU A 269 -3.31 9.38 -4.69
C LEU A 269 -4.38 10.47 -4.66
N ARG A 270 -5.64 10.18 -4.99
CA ARG A 270 -6.73 11.18 -4.88
C ARG A 270 -6.84 11.74 -3.46
N SER A 271 -6.86 10.88 -2.44
CA SER A 271 -6.89 11.30 -1.04
C SER A 271 -5.62 12.07 -0.65
N PHE A 272 -4.44 11.56 -1.03
CA PHE A 272 -3.17 12.22 -0.75
C PHE A 272 -3.08 13.62 -1.37
N ASP A 273 -3.50 13.77 -2.63
CA ASP A 273 -3.46 15.03 -3.38
C ASP A 273 -4.41 16.06 -2.79
N ALA A 274 -5.60 15.66 -2.35
CA ALA A 274 -6.51 16.55 -1.63
C ALA A 274 -5.90 17.09 -0.33
N GLY A 275 -5.20 16.24 0.43
CA GLY A 275 -4.47 16.66 1.64
C GLY A 275 -3.30 17.60 1.35
N GLN A 276 -2.51 17.30 0.31
CA GLN A 276 -1.38 18.12 -0.12
C GLN A 276 -1.84 19.49 -0.64
N GLN A 277 -2.90 19.53 -1.45
CA GLN A 277 -3.46 20.77 -1.97
C GLN A 277 -3.91 21.70 -0.84
N LYS A 278 -4.48 21.15 0.24
CA LYS A 278 -4.85 21.96 1.42
C LYS A 278 -3.64 22.53 2.14
N LEU A 279 -2.53 21.80 2.21
CA LEU A 279 -1.27 22.29 2.82
C LEU A 279 -0.62 23.41 2.01
N ASP A 280 -0.78 23.39 0.69
CA ASP A 280 -0.15 24.33 -0.23
C ASP A 280 -1.04 25.56 -0.56
N ALA A 281 -2.28 25.60 -0.05
CA ALA A 281 -3.27 26.68 -0.24
C ALA A 281 -3.14 27.80 0.80
#